data_AF-A0A134A6I8-F1
#
_entry.id   AF-A0A134A6I8-F1
#
_cell.length_a   1.000
_cell.length_b   1.000
_cell.length_c   1.000
_cell.angle_alpha   90.00
_cell.angle_beta   90.00
_cell.angle_gamma   90.00
#
_symmetry.space_group_name_H-M   'P 1'
#
loop_
_entity.id
_entity.type
_entity.pdbx_description
1 polymer ?
#
loop_
_entity_poly.entity_id
_entity_poly.type
_entity_poly.pdbx_seq_one_letter_code
_entity_poly.pdbx_strand_id
1 'polypeptide(L)'
;MKDENIKLLIKDEYENGTSIRVLAEKYNQKVGTIKSWISREKWIKKKENTATSKKKNATTKRNHLRVVANDKETQIKSDIIDDVSKYEIMAKNGISERTYYRKKQSVRVIQIERSEKILRTISEKKYNDAEKRLSKIAEKKSKLETQFLESEKLEKEEMQLIAIKLNLLKEFERDIKIGARVIGDYRQAELEEQLADELLQQEKLEIEKAKIKKDDEKEIEKENEMIELLKKITKKVEKNE
;
A
#
# COMPACT_ATOMS: atom_id res chain seq x y z
N MET A 1 17.23 -15.74 -8.82
CA MET A 1 17.01 -14.78 -7.72
C MET A 1 17.56 -13.37 -8.01
N LYS A 2 18.78 -13.18 -8.53
CA LYS A 2 19.30 -11.83 -8.87
C LYS A 2 18.55 -11.14 -10.03
N ASP A 3 18.21 -11.89 -11.08
CA ASP A 3 17.56 -11.32 -12.29
C ASP A 3 16.10 -10.89 -12.08
N GLU A 4 15.36 -11.58 -11.21
CA GLU A 4 13.96 -11.25 -10.90
C GLU A 4 13.84 -9.96 -10.09
N ASN A 5 14.82 -9.69 -9.23
CA ASN A 5 14.91 -8.43 -8.49
C ASN A 5 15.19 -7.25 -9.43
N ILE A 6 16.12 -7.42 -10.38
CA ILE A 6 16.44 -6.39 -11.38
C ILE A 6 15.23 -6.08 -12.28
N LYS A 7 14.51 -7.12 -12.70
CA LYS A 7 13.31 -6.98 -13.52
C LYS A 7 12.21 -6.16 -12.83
N LEU A 8 11.97 -6.37 -11.53
CA LEU A 8 10.98 -5.61 -10.76
C LEU A 8 11.37 -4.14 -10.59
N LEU A 9 12.65 -3.86 -10.36
CA LEU A 9 13.15 -2.47 -10.28
C LEU A 9 13.01 -1.73 -11.61
N ILE A 10 13.35 -2.40 -12.72
CA ILE A 10 13.17 -1.88 -14.07
C ILE A 10 11.68 -1.63 -14.36
N LYS A 11 10.79 -2.52 -13.89
CA LYS A 11 9.34 -2.36 -14.05
C LYS A 11 8.85 -1.10 -13.38
N ASP A 12 9.14 -0.91 -12.09
CA ASP A 12 8.68 0.25 -11.34
C ASP A 12 9.18 1.56 -11.97
N GLU A 13 10.46 1.65 -12.31
CA GLU A 13 11.02 2.84 -12.94
C GLU A 13 10.45 3.09 -14.35
N TYR A 14 10.19 2.03 -15.13
CA TYR A 14 9.54 2.14 -16.43
C TYR A 14 8.10 2.64 -16.31
N GLU A 15 7.31 2.04 -15.41
CA GLU A 15 5.93 2.43 -15.14
C GLU A 15 5.87 3.87 -14.59
N ASN A 16 6.91 4.34 -13.91
CA ASN A 16 7.07 5.72 -13.42
C ASN A 16 7.63 6.72 -14.45
N GLY A 17 7.81 6.32 -15.72
CA GLY A 17 8.13 7.27 -16.80
C GLY A 17 9.55 7.14 -17.38
N THR A 18 10.40 6.27 -16.85
CA THR A 18 11.79 6.14 -17.31
C THR A 18 11.87 5.50 -18.69
N SER A 19 12.86 5.91 -19.51
CA SER A 19 13.05 5.35 -20.85
C SER A 19 13.79 4.01 -20.79
N ILE A 20 13.47 3.10 -21.72
CA ILE A 20 14.07 1.75 -21.77
C ILE A 20 15.59 1.83 -21.94
N ARG A 21 16.11 2.84 -22.63
CA ARG A 21 17.56 3.02 -22.86
C ARG A 21 18.31 3.36 -21.57
N VAL A 22 17.73 4.24 -20.75
CA VAL A 22 18.28 4.60 -19.43
C VAL A 22 18.26 3.39 -18.49
N LEU A 23 17.18 2.61 -18.51
CA LEU A 23 17.07 1.39 -17.70
C LEU A 23 18.07 0.32 -18.13
N ALA A 24 18.28 0.16 -19.44
CA ALA A 24 19.25 -0.78 -19.99
C ALA A 24 20.68 -0.48 -19.52
N GLU A 25 21.07 0.80 -19.53
CA GLU A 25 22.37 1.25 -19.06
C GLU A 25 22.51 1.13 -17.54
N LYS A 26 21.51 1.61 -16.78
CA LYS A 26 21.50 1.61 -15.31
C LYS A 26 21.60 0.21 -14.71
N TYR A 27 20.90 -0.76 -15.31
CA TYR A 27 20.83 -2.13 -14.79
C TYR A 27 21.72 -3.12 -15.55
N ASN A 28 22.57 -2.63 -16.46
CA ASN A 28 23.40 -3.44 -17.36
C ASN A 28 22.60 -4.55 -18.06
N GLN A 29 21.40 -4.21 -18.53
CA GLN A 29 20.47 -5.12 -19.20
C GLN A 29 20.33 -4.77 -20.68
N LYS A 30 20.22 -5.79 -21.53
CA LYS A 30 19.97 -5.56 -22.96
C LYS A 30 18.59 -4.93 -23.14
N VAL A 31 18.51 -3.89 -23.97
CA VAL A 31 17.24 -3.21 -24.34
C VAL A 31 16.17 -4.22 -24.80
N GLY A 32 16.58 -5.24 -25.56
CA GLY A 32 15.67 -6.30 -26.04
C GLY A 32 15.05 -7.13 -24.90
N THR A 33 15.81 -7.38 -23.83
CA THR A 33 15.34 -8.10 -22.64
C THR A 33 14.22 -7.31 -21.95
N ILE A 34 14.44 -6.01 -21.74
CA ILE A 34 13.45 -5.13 -21.11
C ILE A 34 12.18 -5.02 -21.97
N LYS A 35 12.32 -4.86 -23.29
CA LYS A 35 11.18 -4.86 -24.23
C LYS A 35 10.36 -6.16 -24.15
N SER A 36 11.03 -7.31 -24.06
CA SER A 36 10.36 -8.60 -23.91
C SER A 36 9.57 -8.69 -22.61
N TRP A 37 10.10 -8.15 -21.50
CA TRP A 37 9.39 -8.14 -20.22
C TRP A 37 8.15 -7.24 -20.26
N ILE A 38 8.29 -6.03 -20.80
CA ILE A 38 7.19 -5.09 -21.00
C ILE A 38 6.06 -5.75 -21.79
N SER A 39 6.38 -6.43 -22.89
CA SER A 39 5.38 -7.07 -23.76
C SER A 39 4.70 -8.27 -23.10
N ARG A 40 5.45 -9.16 -22.42
CA ARG A 40 4.91 -10.39 -21.83
C ARG A 40 4.01 -10.10 -20.62
N GLU A 41 4.38 -9.11 -19.83
CA GLU A 41 3.69 -8.75 -18.59
C GLU A 41 2.83 -7.49 -18.70
N LYS A 42 2.69 -6.96 -19.93
CA LYS A 42 1.83 -5.82 -20.26
C LYS A 42 2.08 -4.60 -19.36
N TRP A 43 3.34 -4.24 -19.15
CA TRP A 43 3.69 -3.08 -18.30
C TRP A 43 3.17 -1.78 -18.91
N ILE A 44 2.50 -0.96 -18.09
CA ILE A 44 1.87 0.29 -18.54
C ILE A 44 2.69 1.46 -18.01
N LYS A 45 3.32 2.17 -18.95
CA LYS A 45 4.02 3.41 -18.63
C LYS A 45 3.01 4.49 -18.28
N LYS A 46 3.14 5.12 -17.10
CA LYS A 46 2.35 6.30 -16.75
C LYS A 46 2.56 7.35 -17.85
N LYS A 47 1.46 7.80 -18.43
CA LYS A 47 1.47 8.89 -19.41
C LYS A 47 2.07 10.11 -18.70
N GLU A 48 3.14 10.68 -19.24
CA GLU A 48 3.58 11.98 -18.73
C GLU A 48 2.39 12.95 -18.87
N ASN A 49 2.06 13.68 -17.80
CA ASN A 49 1.21 14.85 -17.92
C ASN A 49 1.94 15.84 -18.83
N THR A 50 1.75 15.74 -20.14
CA THR A 50 2.01 16.83 -21.07
C THR A 50 1.00 17.91 -20.70
N ALA A 51 1.43 18.86 -19.89
CA ALA A 51 0.76 20.15 -19.85
C ALA A 51 0.66 20.61 -21.30
N THR A 52 -0.57 20.81 -21.79
CA THR A 52 -0.85 21.48 -23.06
C THR A 52 -0.43 22.95 -22.93
N SER A 53 0.87 23.21 -22.83
CA SER A 53 1.41 24.55 -22.91
C SER A 53 1.42 24.94 -24.38
N LYS A 54 0.35 25.61 -24.82
CA LYS A 54 0.43 26.47 -26.01
C LYS A 54 1.49 27.54 -25.68
N LYS A 55 2.61 27.48 -26.39
CA LYS A 55 3.79 28.34 -26.21
C LYS A 55 3.42 29.84 -26.09
N LYS A 56 3.97 30.52 -25.08
CA LYS A 56 4.56 31.85 -25.26
C LYS A 56 5.88 31.94 -24.49
N ASN A 57 6.91 32.20 -25.28
CA ASN A 57 8.31 32.47 -24.99
C ASN A 57 8.63 33.00 -23.58
N ALA A 58 9.43 32.24 -22.84
CA ALA A 58 10.33 32.77 -21.82
C ALA A 58 11.55 31.84 -21.77
N THR A 59 12.69 32.36 -22.21
CA THR A 59 13.99 31.71 -22.24
C THR A 59 14.50 31.54 -20.82
N THR A 60 14.08 30.52 -20.07
CA THR A 60 14.76 30.11 -18.82
C THR A 60 14.54 28.63 -18.52
N LYS A 61 15.65 27.91 -18.35
CA LYS A 61 15.80 26.49 -18.02
C LYS A 61 14.73 25.96 -17.05
N ARG A 62 13.79 25.11 -17.52
CA ARG A 62 12.82 24.41 -16.64
C ARG A 62 12.81 22.87 -16.75
N ASN A 63 13.65 22.28 -17.60
CA ASN A 63 13.56 20.84 -17.92
C ASN A 63 14.55 19.90 -17.18
N HIS A 64 15.25 20.35 -16.14
CA HIS A 64 16.30 19.53 -15.47
C HIS A 64 15.97 19.06 -14.03
N LEU A 65 14.82 19.44 -13.46
CA LEU A 65 14.51 19.14 -12.05
C LEU A 65 13.75 17.82 -11.82
N ARG A 66 13.17 17.20 -12.86
CA ARG A 66 12.28 16.04 -12.69
C ARG A 66 12.99 14.69 -12.57
N VAL A 67 14.16 14.52 -13.19
CA VAL A 67 14.90 13.24 -13.18
C VAL A 67 15.71 13.07 -11.87
N VAL A 68 16.33 14.14 -11.38
CA VAL A 68 17.16 14.13 -10.16
C VAL A 68 16.32 13.96 -8.88
N ALA A 69 15.10 14.48 -8.86
CA ALA A 69 14.20 14.36 -7.70
C ALA A 69 13.69 12.92 -7.48
N ASN A 70 13.40 12.19 -8.57
CA ASN A 70 13.02 10.78 -8.50
C ASN A 70 14.19 9.91 -8.03
N ASP A 71 15.42 10.21 -8.45
CA ASP A 71 16.62 9.46 -8.05
C ASP A 71 16.91 9.59 -6.55
N LYS A 72 16.79 10.80 -5.97
CA LYS A 72 16.91 11.02 -4.52
C LYS A 72 15.82 10.31 -3.73
N GLU A 73 14.58 10.32 -4.21
CA GLU A 73 13.50 9.61 -3.53
C GLU A 73 13.74 8.10 -3.48
N THR A 74 14.12 7.51 -4.61
CA THR A 74 14.45 6.09 -4.70
C THR A 74 15.65 5.74 -3.83
N GLN A 75 16.71 6.57 -3.84
CA GLN A 75 17.89 6.36 -3.00
C GLN A 75 17.54 6.38 -1.52
N ILE A 76 16.76 7.37 -1.04
CA ILE A 76 16.35 7.44 0.37
C ILE A 76 15.54 6.20 0.76
N LYS A 77 14.64 5.73 -0.11
CA LYS A 77 13.85 4.52 0.17
C LYS A 77 14.71 3.26 0.19
N SER A 78 15.71 3.14 -0.69
CA SER A 78 16.69 2.04 -0.67
C SER A 78 17.50 2.06 0.62
N ASP A 79 18.09 3.21 0.96
CA ASP A 79 18.89 3.36 2.18
C ASP A 79 18.07 3.01 3.45
N ILE A 80 16.76 3.31 3.47
CA ILE A 80 15.84 2.87 4.56
C ILE A 80 15.63 1.35 4.57
N ILE A 81 15.53 0.71 3.40
CA ILE A 81 15.39 -0.75 3.29
C ILE A 81 16.67 -1.45 3.74
N ASP A 82 17.82 -0.86 3.43
CA ASP A 82 19.15 -1.36 3.78
C ASP A 82 19.58 -1.00 5.22
N ASP A 83 18.63 -0.50 6.03
CA ASP A 83 18.78 -0.13 7.45
C ASP A 83 19.93 0.87 7.72
N VAL A 84 20.19 1.76 6.76
CA VAL A 84 21.15 2.86 6.93
C VAL A 84 20.65 3.82 8.02
N SER A 85 21.59 4.34 8.80
CA SER A 85 21.33 5.29 9.88
C SER A 85 20.43 6.45 9.45
N LYS A 86 19.39 6.74 10.23
CA LYS A 86 18.51 7.93 10.04
C LYS A 86 19.32 9.20 9.82
N TYR A 87 20.33 9.44 10.67
CA TYR A 87 21.13 10.67 10.63
C TYR A 87 21.96 10.75 9.35
N GLU A 88 22.48 9.62 8.89
CA GLU A 88 23.27 9.53 7.66
C GLU A 88 22.39 9.79 6.42
N ILE A 89 21.20 9.18 6.37
CA ILE A 89 20.22 9.42 5.29
C ILE A 89 19.82 10.89 5.25
N MET A 90 19.57 11.50 6.42
CA MET A 90 19.19 12.90 6.52
C MET A 90 20.32 13.83 6.06
N ALA A 91 21.56 13.58 6.50
CA ALA A 91 22.73 14.37 6.13
C ALA A 91 23.07 14.26 4.64
N LYS A 92 23.13 13.03 4.11
CA LYS A 92 23.43 12.73 2.69
C LYS A 92 22.42 13.36 1.73
N ASN A 93 21.15 13.41 2.12
CA ASN A 93 20.07 13.86 1.25
C ASN A 93 19.54 15.27 1.56
N GLY A 94 20.01 15.90 2.65
CA GLY A 94 19.56 17.23 3.08
C GLY A 94 18.06 17.29 3.39
N ILE A 95 17.51 16.27 4.08
CA ILE A 95 16.07 16.17 4.36
C ILE A 95 15.75 16.39 5.84
N SER A 96 14.56 16.92 6.10
CA SER A 96 14.01 17.04 7.46
C SER A 96 13.58 15.70 8.03
N GLU A 97 13.54 15.61 9.37
CA GLU A 97 13.10 14.41 10.08
C GLU A 97 11.65 14.02 9.73
N ARG A 98 10.75 15.01 9.57
CA ARG A 98 9.37 14.78 9.11
C ARG A 98 9.34 14.10 7.73
N THR A 99 10.22 14.51 6.82
CA THR A 99 10.30 13.96 5.47
C THR A 99 10.85 12.53 5.50
N TYR A 100 11.85 12.27 6.34
CA TYR A 100 12.38 10.93 6.58
C TYR A 100 11.27 9.98 7.06
N TYR A 101 10.49 10.34 8.09
CA TYR A 101 9.44 9.45 8.60
C TYR A 101 8.32 9.20 7.60
N ARG A 102 7.92 10.20 6.80
CA ARG A 102 6.95 10.00 5.72
C ARG A 102 7.46 8.98 4.68
N LYS A 103 8.74 9.08 4.30
CA LYS A 103 9.36 8.11 3.38
C LYS A 103 9.48 6.73 4.01
N LYS A 104 9.83 6.64 5.31
CA LYS A 104 9.87 5.39 6.08
C LYS A 104 8.51 4.70 6.16
N GLN A 105 7.43 5.46 6.40
CA GLN A 105 6.06 4.93 6.35
C GLN A 105 5.72 4.36 4.97
N SER A 106 6.05 5.09 3.90
CA SER A 106 5.87 4.59 2.53
C SER A 106 6.64 3.29 2.26
N VAL A 107 7.88 3.17 2.74
CA VAL A 107 8.67 1.93 2.63
C VAL A 107 7.99 0.78 3.38
N ARG A 108 7.49 1.02 4.60
CA ARG A 108 6.80 0.00 5.40
C ARG A 108 5.57 -0.56 4.68
N VAL A 109 4.75 0.31 4.07
CA VAL A 109 3.58 -0.12 3.29
C VAL A 109 4.00 -1.05 2.15
N ILE A 110 5.03 -0.67 1.39
CA ILE A 110 5.56 -1.49 0.28
C ILE A 110 6.08 -2.84 0.78
N GLN A 111 6.78 -2.87 1.91
CA GLN A 111 7.29 -4.11 2.52
C GLN A 111 6.15 -5.04 2.96
N ILE A 112 5.09 -4.49 3.54
CA ILE A 112 3.89 -5.23 3.94
C ILE A 112 3.21 -5.83 2.70
N GLU A 113 2.89 -5.01 1.69
CA GLU A 113 2.26 -5.47 0.45
C GLU A 113 3.05 -6.58 -0.25
N ARG A 114 4.39 -6.45 -0.32
CA ARG A 114 5.26 -7.47 -0.89
C ARG A 114 5.19 -8.77 -0.10
N SER A 115 5.26 -8.69 1.22
CA SER A 115 5.21 -9.84 2.12
C SER A 115 3.85 -10.54 2.01
N GLU A 116 2.76 -9.77 2.01
CA GLU A 116 1.42 -10.29 1.84
C GLU A 116 1.23 -11.01 0.52
N LYS A 117 1.78 -10.47 -0.58
CA LYS A 117 1.72 -11.11 -1.89
C LYS A 117 2.45 -12.46 -1.89
N ILE A 118 3.65 -12.51 -1.31
CA ILE A 118 4.43 -13.75 -1.17
C ILE A 118 3.63 -14.78 -0.36
N LEU A 119 3.08 -14.36 0.79
CA LEU A 119 2.27 -15.22 1.66
C LEU A 119 1.00 -15.73 0.96
N ARG A 120 0.32 -14.90 0.15
CA ARG A 120 -0.83 -15.34 -0.68
C ARG A 120 -0.41 -16.42 -1.66
N THR A 121 0.67 -16.20 -2.41
CA THR A 121 1.19 -17.19 -3.37
C THR A 121 1.60 -18.50 -2.70
N ILE A 122 2.18 -18.45 -1.49
CA ILE A 122 2.52 -19.66 -0.72
C ILE A 122 1.24 -20.40 -0.32
N SER A 123 0.24 -19.68 0.22
CA SER A 123 -1.05 -20.25 0.61
C SER A 123 -1.73 -20.94 -0.57
N GLU A 124 -1.90 -20.24 -1.69
CA GLU A 124 -2.56 -20.75 -2.90
C GLU A 124 -1.88 -21.99 -3.46
N LYS A 125 -0.55 -22.11 -3.35
CA LYS A 125 0.20 -23.26 -3.86
C LYS A 125 0.23 -24.44 -2.90
N LYS A 126 0.46 -24.19 -1.61
CA LYS A 126 0.68 -25.26 -0.61
C LYS A 126 -0.61 -25.73 0.07
N TYR A 127 -1.63 -24.90 0.11
CA TYR A 127 -2.87 -25.12 0.85
C TYR A 127 -4.09 -25.03 -0.06
N ASN A 128 -3.95 -25.39 -1.35
CA ASN A 128 -5.06 -25.43 -2.31
C ASN A 128 -6.15 -26.47 -1.95
N ASP A 129 -5.82 -27.44 -1.11
CA ASP A 129 -6.72 -28.48 -0.61
C ASP A 129 -7.21 -28.21 0.83
N ALA A 130 -6.96 -27.00 1.36
CA ALA A 130 -7.29 -26.64 2.73
C ALA A 130 -8.76 -26.90 3.06
N GLU A 131 -9.68 -26.52 2.18
CA GLU A 131 -11.13 -26.76 2.34
C GLU A 131 -11.41 -28.25 2.58
N LYS A 132 -10.94 -29.12 1.68
CA LYS A 132 -11.15 -30.58 1.79
C LYS A 132 -10.55 -31.15 3.07
N ARG A 133 -9.38 -30.67 3.49
CA ARG A 133 -8.72 -31.13 4.71
C ARG A 133 -9.46 -30.65 5.96
N LEU A 134 -9.93 -29.41 5.98
CA LEU A 134 -10.72 -28.84 7.08
C LEU A 134 -12.07 -29.57 7.21
N SER A 135 -12.76 -29.86 6.11
CA SER A 135 -13.99 -30.65 6.13
C SER A 135 -13.78 -32.05 6.74
N LYS A 136 -12.72 -32.76 6.31
CA LYS A 136 -12.38 -34.07 6.89
C LYS A 136 -12.04 -34.01 8.38
N ILE A 137 -11.39 -32.93 8.84
CA ILE A 137 -11.11 -32.72 10.26
C ILE A 137 -12.41 -32.50 11.03
N ALA A 138 -13.31 -31.67 10.50
CA ALA A 138 -14.62 -31.41 11.12
C ALA A 138 -15.45 -32.70 11.25
N GLU A 139 -15.52 -33.51 10.19
CA GLU A 139 -16.19 -34.81 10.24
C GLU A 139 -15.59 -35.76 11.28
N LYS A 140 -14.25 -35.83 11.37
CA LYS A 140 -13.58 -36.67 12.37
C LYS A 140 -13.82 -36.19 13.79
N LYS A 141 -13.84 -34.87 14.03
CA LYS A 141 -14.17 -34.30 15.35
C LYS A 141 -15.60 -34.63 15.73
N SER A 142 -16.55 -34.42 14.83
CA SER A 142 -17.97 -34.74 15.06
C SER A 142 -18.15 -36.23 15.40
N LYS A 143 -17.48 -37.15 14.70
CA LYS A 143 -17.52 -38.59 15.03
C LYS A 143 -16.98 -38.89 16.43
N LEU A 144 -15.88 -38.27 16.83
CA LEU A 144 -15.31 -38.45 18.17
C LEU A 144 -16.21 -37.85 19.26
N GLU A 145 -16.86 -36.73 18.98
CA GLU A 145 -17.86 -36.10 19.87
C GLU A 145 -19.09 -37.01 20.03
N THR A 146 -19.64 -37.52 18.95
CA THR A 146 -20.75 -38.48 18.98
C THR A 146 -20.36 -39.73 19.77
N GLN A 147 -19.18 -40.31 19.50
CA GLN A 147 -18.68 -41.46 20.27
C GLN A 147 -18.57 -41.14 21.78
N PHE A 148 -18.10 -39.95 22.13
CA PHE A 148 -18.01 -39.53 23.53
C PHE A 148 -19.39 -39.35 24.19
N LEU A 149 -20.35 -38.76 23.48
CA LEU A 149 -21.69 -38.46 24.00
C LEU A 149 -22.61 -39.68 24.09
N GLU A 150 -22.49 -40.63 23.17
CA GLU A 150 -23.35 -41.83 23.11
C GLU A 150 -22.89 -42.93 24.09
N SER A 151 -21.69 -42.82 24.66
CA SER A 151 -21.16 -43.84 25.56
C SER A 151 -21.65 -43.63 27.00
N GLU A 152 -22.52 -44.52 27.50
CA GLU A 152 -23.02 -44.48 28.89
C GLU A 152 -21.91 -44.69 29.95
N LYS A 153 -20.86 -45.44 29.61
CA LYS A 153 -19.67 -45.65 30.45
C LYS A 153 -18.43 -45.73 29.55
N LEU A 154 -17.58 -44.71 29.62
CA LEU A 154 -16.25 -44.73 29.02
C LEU A 154 -15.21 -45.10 30.07
N GLU A 155 -14.26 -45.94 29.69
CA GLU A 155 -13.10 -46.19 30.54
C GLU A 155 -12.16 -44.97 30.51
N LYS A 156 -11.41 -44.74 31.60
CA LYS A 156 -10.55 -43.55 31.74
C LYS A 156 -9.53 -43.42 30.60
N GLU A 157 -9.01 -44.56 30.14
CA GLU A 157 -8.03 -44.64 29.06
C GLU A 157 -8.63 -44.26 27.71
N GLU A 158 -9.88 -44.64 27.45
CA GLU A 158 -10.61 -44.26 26.24
C GLU A 158 -10.92 -42.76 26.20
N MET A 159 -11.32 -42.17 27.33
CA MET A 159 -11.52 -40.72 27.46
C MET A 159 -10.22 -39.96 27.18
N GLN A 160 -9.09 -40.43 27.73
CA GLN A 160 -7.78 -39.83 27.48
C GLN A 160 -7.39 -39.94 26.00
N LEU A 161 -7.64 -41.09 25.36
CA LEU A 161 -7.35 -41.29 23.95
C LEU A 161 -8.19 -40.37 23.05
N ILE A 162 -9.48 -40.22 23.35
CA ILE A 162 -10.37 -39.27 22.64
C ILE A 162 -9.86 -37.84 22.80
N ALA A 163 -9.50 -37.44 24.02
CA ALA A 163 -8.96 -36.11 24.30
C ALA A 163 -7.67 -35.82 23.49
N ILE A 164 -6.73 -36.77 23.46
CA ILE A 164 -5.48 -36.65 22.67
C ILE A 164 -5.79 -36.51 21.18
N LYS A 165 -6.68 -37.35 20.63
CA LYS A 165 -7.08 -37.28 19.21
C LYS A 165 -7.73 -35.95 18.88
N LEU A 166 -8.64 -35.46 19.71
CA LEU A 166 -9.29 -34.16 19.53
C LEU A 166 -8.27 -33.01 19.58
N ASN A 167 -7.30 -33.08 20.48
CA ASN A 167 -6.28 -32.04 20.60
C ASN A 167 -5.36 -32.00 19.36
N LEU A 168 -4.93 -33.16 18.87
CA LEU A 168 -4.15 -33.27 17.64
C LEU A 168 -4.93 -32.74 16.41
N LEU A 169 -6.23 -33.04 16.33
CA LEU A 169 -7.09 -32.51 15.27
C LEU A 169 -7.25 -30.98 15.38
N LYS A 170 -7.27 -30.39 16.59
CA LYS A 170 -7.27 -28.93 16.79
C LYS A 170 -5.95 -28.29 16.33
N GLU A 171 -4.82 -28.93 16.57
CA GLU A 171 -3.52 -28.45 16.09
C GLU A 171 -3.45 -28.47 14.56
N PHE A 172 -3.85 -29.58 13.93
CA PHE A 172 -3.88 -29.66 12.46
C PHE A 172 -4.84 -28.65 11.84
N GLU A 173 -6.01 -28.44 12.44
CA GLU A 173 -6.95 -27.42 11.98
C GLU A 173 -6.34 -26.02 12.05
N ARG A 174 -5.69 -25.69 13.18
CA ARG A 174 -5.03 -24.39 13.40
C ARG A 174 -3.94 -24.16 12.36
N ASP A 175 -3.07 -25.14 12.14
CA ASP A 175 -1.96 -25.02 11.19
C ASP A 175 -2.46 -24.85 9.76
N ILE A 176 -3.52 -25.56 9.37
CA ILE A 176 -4.15 -25.39 8.05
C ILE A 176 -4.77 -24.01 7.93
N LYS A 177 -5.53 -23.55 8.93
CA LYS A 177 -6.16 -22.21 8.89
C LYS A 177 -5.11 -21.11 8.79
N ILE A 178 -4.02 -21.18 9.56
CA ILE A 178 -2.91 -20.22 9.50
C ILE A 178 -2.23 -20.28 8.13
N GLY A 179 -1.87 -21.48 7.66
CA GLY A 179 -1.17 -21.66 6.38
C GLY A 179 -1.99 -21.27 5.16
N ALA A 180 -3.28 -21.58 5.17
CA ALA A 180 -4.25 -21.19 4.16
C ALA A 180 -4.69 -19.72 4.28
N ARG A 181 -4.36 -19.06 5.39
CA ARG A 181 -4.80 -17.69 5.75
C ARG A 181 -6.32 -17.55 5.85
N VAL A 182 -6.98 -18.59 6.38
CA VAL A 182 -8.40 -18.59 6.68
C VAL A 182 -8.64 -17.82 7.97
N ILE A 183 -9.52 -16.83 7.91
CA ILE A 183 -9.96 -16.05 9.07
C ILE A 183 -11.18 -16.75 9.68
N GLY A 184 -11.22 -16.86 11.01
CA GLY A 184 -12.39 -17.40 11.70
C GLY A 184 -13.46 -16.33 11.93
N ASP A 185 -14.70 -16.75 12.08
CA ASP A 185 -15.89 -15.88 12.14
C ASP A 185 -15.78 -14.73 13.15
N TYR A 186 -15.33 -15.02 14.38
CA TYR A 186 -15.12 -13.97 15.40
C TYR A 186 -14.11 -12.91 14.98
N ARG A 187 -12.99 -13.33 14.39
CA ARG A 187 -11.96 -12.39 13.93
C ARG A 187 -12.42 -11.64 12.68
N GLN A 188 -13.23 -12.27 11.84
CA GLN A 188 -13.84 -11.60 10.69
C GLN A 188 -14.77 -10.48 11.14
N ALA A 189 -15.65 -10.74 12.11
CA ALA A 189 -16.54 -9.73 12.67
C ALA A 189 -15.78 -8.54 13.28
N GLU A 190 -14.68 -8.81 14.01
CA GLU A 190 -13.82 -7.75 14.58
C GLU A 190 -13.19 -6.88 13.48
N LEU A 191 -12.76 -7.49 12.37
CA LEU A 191 -12.19 -6.74 11.23
C LEU A 191 -13.27 -5.90 10.51
N GLU A 192 -14.49 -6.41 10.42
CA GLU A 192 -15.63 -5.67 9.85
C GLU A 192 -15.99 -4.45 10.71
N GLU A 193 -15.98 -4.59 12.04
CA GLU A 193 -16.17 -3.48 12.98
C GLU A 193 -15.05 -2.43 12.86
N GLN A 194 -13.79 -2.85 12.85
CA GLN A 194 -12.63 -1.96 12.65
C GLN A 194 -12.74 -1.19 11.33
N LEU A 195 -13.15 -1.86 10.25
CA LEU A 195 -13.32 -1.22 8.95
C LEU A 195 -14.44 -0.16 8.98
N ALA A 196 -15.57 -0.45 9.65
CA ALA A 196 -16.66 0.51 9.79
C ALA A 196 -16.20 1.77 10.56
N ASP A 197 -15.44 1.58 11.64
CA ASP A 197 -14.88 2.68 12.42
C ASP A 197 -13.88 3.51 11.62
N GLU A 198 -12.98 2.87 10.86
CA GLU A 198 -12.02 3.55 9.99
C GLU A 198 -12.72 4.41 8.93
N LEU A 199 -13.77 3.88 8.29
CA LEU A 199 -14.58 4.61 7.32
C LEU A 199 -15.27 5.83 7.94
N LEU A 200 -15.85 5.66 9.14
CA LEU A 200 -16.47 6.76 9.88
C LEU A 200 -15.46 7.86 10.23
N GLN A 201 -14.25 7.50 10.61
CA GLN A 201 -13.17 8.47 10.89
C GLN A 201 -12.73 9.20 9.62
N GLN A 202 -12.59 8.49 8.50
CA GLN A 202 -12.27 9.09 7.21
C GLN A 202 -13.33 10.10 6.78
N GLU A 203 -14.62 9.74 6.88
CA GLU A 203 -15.73 10.62 6.55
C GLU A 203 -15.73 11.89 7.42
N LYS A 204 -15.51 11.75 8.73
CA LYS A 204 -15.37 12.91 9.65
C LYS A 204 -14.24 13.85 9.22
N LEU A 205 -13.07 13.31 8.89
CA LEU A 205 -11.93 14.11 8.41
C LEU A 205 -12.21 14.79 7.07
N GLU A 206 -12.94 14.13 6.17
CA GLU A 206 -13.35 14.72 4.89
C GLU A 206 -14.34 15.86 5.07
N ILE A 207 -15.33 15.69 5.96
CA ILE A 207 -16.28 16.75 6.35
C ILE A 207 -15.52 17.93 6.96
N GLU A 208 -14.56 17.69 7.84
CA GLU A 208 -13.76 18.74 8.47
C GLU A 208 -12.93 19.51 7.44
N LYS A 209 -12.24 18.80 6.52
CA LYS A 209 -11.54 19.43 5.39
C LYS A 209 -12.48 20.24 4.49
N ALA A 210 -13.70 19.76 4.26
CA ALA A 210 -14.69 20.47 3.45
C ALA A 210 -15.22 21.73 4.15
N LYS A 211 -15.37 21.71 5.49
CA LYS A 211 -15.73 22.90 6.27
C LYS A 211 -14.64 23.97 6.19
N ILE A 212 -13.37 23.59 6.41
CA ILE A 212 -12.22 24.50 6.31
C ILE A 212 -12.18 25.17 4.93
N LYS A 213 -12.33 24.39 3.85
CA LYS A 213 -12.37 24.96 2.48
C LYS A 213 -13.51 25.95 2.27
N LYS A 214 -14.71 25.67 2.81
CA LYS A 214 -15.85 26.60 2.70
C LYS A 214 -15.61 27.89 3.48
N ASP A 215 -14.90 27.83 4.59
CA ASP A 215 -14.57 29.01 5.38
C ASP A 215 -13.50 29.86 4.66
N ASP A 216 -12.48 29.24 4.08
CA ASP A 216 -11.48 29.91 3.22
C ASP A 216 -12.15 30.61 2.02
N GLU A 217 -13.10 29.94 1.35
CA GLU A 217 -13.83 30.50 0.21
C GLU A 217 -14.66 31.74 0.60
N LYS A 218 -15.34 31.70 1.75
CA LYS A 218 -16.11 32.85 2.27
C LYS A 218 -15.24 34.03 2.66
N GLU A 219 -14.04 33.78 3.18
CA GLU A 219 -13.10 34.84 3.56
C GLU A 219 -12.57 35.56 2.32
N ILE A 220 -12.23 34.80 1.27
CA ILE A 220 -11.83 35.33 -0.05
C ILE A 220 -12.96 36.15 -0.69
N GLU A 221 -14.21 35.71 -0.58
CA GLU A 221 -15.37 36.44 -1.12
C GLU A 221 -15.54 37.82 -0.45
N LYS A 222 -15.43 37.89 0.88
CA LYS A 222 -15.47 39.15 1.64
C LYS A 222 -14.31 40.09 1.30
N GLU A 223 -13.10 39.57 1.15
CA GLU A 223 -11.96 40.39 0.71
C GLU A 223 -12.20 40.99 -0.68
N ASN A 224 -12.73 40.20 -1.61
CA ASN A 224 -13.04 40.67 -2.97
C ASN A 224 -14.12 41.76 -2.98
N GLU A 225 -15.18 41.61 -2.17
CA GLU A 225 -16.20 42.65 -2.00
C GLU A 225 -15.60 43.95 -1.43
N MET A 226 -14.73 43.84 -0.44
CA MET A 226 -14.06 45.01 0.16
C MET A 226 -13.17 45.72 -0.87
N ILE A 227 -12.42 44.96 -1.67
CA ILE A 227 -11.59 45.49 -2.76
C ILE A 227 -12.46 46.22 -3.81
N GLU A 228 -13.62 45.67 -4.18
CA GLU A 228 -14.54 46.35 -5.09
C GLU A 228 -15.08 47.66 -4.54
N LEU A 229 -15.46 47.69 -3.26
CA LEU A 229 -15.92 48.91 -2.59
C LEU A 229 -14.82 49.98 -2.57
N LEU A 230 -13.59 49.60 -2.23
CA LEU A 230 -12.44 50.51 -2.25
C LEU A 230 -12.16 51.06 -3.65
N LYS A 231 -12.27 50.23 -4.71
CA LYS A 231 -12.17 50.67 -6.12
C LYS A 231 -13.26 51.66 -6.52
N LYS A 232 -14.50 51.49 -6.02
CA LYS A 232 -15.61 52.42 -6.27
C LYS A 232 -15.40 53.76 -5.56
N ILE A 233 -14.87 53.74 -4.33
CA ILE A 233 -14.56 54.96 -3.56
C ILE A 233 -13.43 55.73 -4.23
N THR A 234 -12.31 55.08 -4.56
CA THR A 234 -11.17 55.72 -5.26
C THR A 234 -11.58 56.36 -6.58
N LYS A 235 -12.36 55.66 -7.42
CA LYS A 235 -12.92 56.25 -8.67
C LYS A 235 -13.85 57.45 -8.45
N LYS A 236 -14.52 57.54 -7.30
CA LYS A 236 -15.36 58.71 -6.97
C LYS A 236 -14.51 59.88 -6.50
N VAL A 237 -13.43 59.63 -5.77
CA VAL A 237 -12.47 60.65 -5.34
C VAL A 237 -11.76 61.25 -6.56
N GLU A 238 -11.30 60.42 -7.50
CA GLU A 238 -10.67 60.87 -8.76
C GLU A 238 -11.60 61.68 -9.70
N LYS A 239 -12.92 61.63 -9.49
CA LYS A 239 -13.91 62.37 -10.31
C LYS A 239 -14.40 63.67 -9.65
N ASN A 240 -14.05 63.89 -8.38
CA ASN A 240 -14.45 65.06 -7.61
C ASN A 240 -13.29 66.06 -7.40
N GLU A 241 -12.13 65.81 -8.02
CA GLU A 241 -11.05 66.78 -8.32
C GLU A 241 -11.16 67.25 -9.77
#